data_AF-A0A7X7PJ54-F1
#
_entry.id   AF-A0A7X7PJ54-F1
#
_cell.length_a   1.000
_cell.length_b   1.000
_cell.length_c   1.000
_cell.angle_alpha   90.00
_cell.angle_beta   90.00
_cell.angle_gamma   90.00
#
_symmetry.space_group_name_H-M   'P 1'
#
loop_
_entity.id
_entity.type
_entity.pdbx_description
1 polymer ?
#
loop_
_entity_poly.entity_id
_entity_poly.type
_entity_poly.pdbx_seq_one_letter_code
_entity_poly.pdbx_strand_id
1 'polypeptide(L)'
;MESASPYTLPAILEELDRVEREVDEFFGSLEAEEFVLRIGEAWTPAQHLDHLNIATSAAARAYSVSPWLLQLRFGRARASRSFDELREAYQARLARGGGASGRFVPERDDPAAADPIVRRTMLLSRWHRVNERFRSGIRTWRETTLDRARVPHPLLGRLTMRELAFFTIYHARHHIGAAQRRLPRFNPDLQR
;
A
#
# COMPACT_ATOMS: atom_id res chain seq x y z
N MET A 1 -11.43 7.89 15.02
CA MET A 1 -12.33 8.63 14.12
C MET A 1 -12.41 7.80 12.84
N GLU A 2 -13.53 7.12 12.58
CA GLU A 2 -13.71 6.42 11.31
C GLU A 2 -13.68 7.47 10.19
N SER A 3 -12.64 7.42 9.36
CA SER A 3 -12.60 8.21 8.13
C SER A 3 -13.81 7.78 7.30
N ALA A 4 -14.63 8.73 6.84
CA ALA A 4 -15.72 8.43 5.93
C ALA A 4 -15.17 7.66 4.71
N SER A 5 -15.81 6.54 4.36
CA SER A 5 -15.37 5.67 3.27
C SER A 5 -15.22 6.47 1.97
N PRO A 6 -13.99 6.72 1.48
CA PRO A 6 -13.79 7.59 0.33
C PRO A 6 -14.41 6.92 -0.89
N TYR A 7 -15.21 7.65 -1.66
CA TYR A 7 -15.76 7.12 -2.91
C TYR A 7 -15.42 7.97 -4.11
N THR A 8 -15.67 9.27 -4.08
CA THR A 8 -15.36 10.16 -5.21
C THR A 8 -13.85 10.32 -5.39
N LEU A 9 -13.40 10.66 -6.61
CA LEU A 9 -11.99 10.92 -6.89
C LEU A 9 -11.39 11.99 -5.96
N PRO A 10 -12.05 13.13 -5.67
CA PRO A 10 -11.56 14.08 -4.67
C PRO A 10 -11.38 13.46 -3.27
N ALA A 11 -12.37 12.68 -2.79
CA ALA A 11 -12.27 12.03 -1.48
C ALA A 11 -11.16 10.96 -1.43
N ILE A 12 -10.98 10.22 -2.52
CA ILE A 12 -9.87 9.27 -2.68
C ILE A 12 -8.53 9.99 -2.64
N LEU A 13 -8.40 11.12 -3.35
CA LEU A 13 -7.16 11.91 -3.37
C LEU A 13 -6.82 12.49 -2.00
N GLU A 14 -7.81 12.99 -1.27
CA GLU A 14 -7.64 13.46 0.10
C GLU A 14 -7.17 12.33 1.03
N GLU A 15 -7.78 11.15 0.92
CA GLU A 15 -7.42 10.02 1.77
C GLU A 15 -6.06 9.41 1.40
N LEU A 16 -5.70 9.41 0.11
CA LEU A 16 -4.34 9.04 -0.35
C LEU A 16 -3.28 9.99 0.22
N ASP A 17 -3.57 11.28 0.26
CA ASP A 17 -2.68 12.30 0.81
C ASP A 17 -2.55 12.17 2.34
N ARG A 18 -3.65 11.83 3.02
CA ARG A 18 -3.65 11.54 4.46
C ARG A 18 -2.83 10.30 4.79
N VAL A 19 -3.05 9.19 4.08
CA VAL A 19 -2.31 7.95 4.35
C VAL A 19 -0.83 8.04 3.94
N GLU A 20 -0.49 8.85 2.95
CA GLU A 20 0.91 9.17 2.62
C GLU A 20 1.63 9.75 3.83
N ARG A 21 1.02 10.73 4.51
CA ARG A 21 1.54 11.32 5.75
C ARG A 21 1.57 10.34 6.92
N GLU A 22 0.51 9.55 7.12
CA GLU A 22 0.49 8.54 8.19
C GLU A 22 1.67 7.55 8.07
N VAL A 23 1.98 7.11 6.85
CA VAL A 23 3.15 6.24 6.58
C VAL A 23 4.44 6.99 6.83
N ASP A 24 4.58 8.22 6.32
CA ASP A 24 5.79 9.02 6.49
C ASP A 24 6.10 9.30 7.97
N GLU A 25 5.10 9.77 8.72
CA GLU A 25 5.20 10.04 10.16
C GLU A 25 5.55 8.77 10.94
N PHE A 26 4.84 7.66 10.69
CA PHE A 26 5.08 6.43 11.43
C PHE A 26 6.49 5.89 11.17
N PHE A 27 6.85 5.61 9.91
CA PHE A 27 8.15 5.01 9.60
C PHE A 27 9.31 5.99 9.82
N GLY A 28 9.10 7.30 9.66
CA GLY A 28 10.07 8.34 9.96
C GLY A 28 10.37 8.51 11.44
N SER A 29 9.41 8.17 12.31
CA SER A 29 9.55 8.25 13.78
C SER A 29 10.27 7.08 14.44
N LEU A 30 10.57 6.02 13.69
CA LEU A 30 11.23 4.82 14.23
C LEU A 30 12.73 5.06 14.39
N GLU A 31 13.28 4.66 15.53
CA GLU A 31 14.72 4.66 15.75
C GLU A 31 15.45 3.70 14.79
N ALA A 32 16.76 3.86 14.63
CA ALA A 32 17.57 3.05 13.71
C ALA A 32 17.37 1.54 13.95
N GLU A 33 17.43 1.13 15.21
CA GLU A 33 17.31 -0.25 15.66
C GLU A 33 15.88 -0.76 15.46
N GLU A 34 14.87 0.06 15.74
CA GLU A 34 13.46 -0.28 15.50
C GLU A 34 13.20 -0.50 14.01
N PHE A 35 13.74 0.36 13.15
CA PHE A 35 13.48 0.33 11.71
C PHE A 35 13.95 -0.97 11.04
N VAL A 36 15.01 -1.57 11.56
CA VAL A 36 15.59 -2.83 11.06
C VAL A 36 15.31 -4.03 11.96
N LEU A 37 14.60 -3.86 13.08
CA LEU A 37 14.30 -4.93 14.02
C LEU A 37 13.54 -6.06 13.33
N ARG A 38 14.06 -7.29 13.49
CA ARG A 38 13.41 -8.52 13.05
C ARG A 38 12.99 -9.35 14.25
N ILE A 39 11.72 -9.74 14.29
CA ILE A 39 11.18 -10.68 15.28
C ILE A 39 10.73 -11.96 14.56
N GLY A 40 11.46 -13.05 14.79
CA GLY A 40 11.27 -14.32 14.08
C GLY A 40 11.39 -14.15 12.57
N GLU A 41 10.49 -14.80 11.83
CA GLU A 41 10.45 -14.74 10.36
C GLU A 41 9.67 -13.54 9.80
N ALA A 42 9.14 -12.66 10.66
CA ALA A 42 8.35 -11.53 10.21
C ALA A 42 9.21 -10.47 9.51
N TRP A 43 8.57 -9.67 8.65
CA TRP A 43 9.22 -8.52 8.02
C TRP A 43 9.62 -7.46 9.04
N THR A 44 10.77 -6.82 8.78
CA THR A 44 11.19 -5.62 9.52
C THR A 44 10.36 -4.40 9.08
N PRO A 45 10.28 -3.31 9.86
CA PRO A 45 9.62 -2.09 9.40
C PRO A 45 10.16 -1.57 8.06
N ALA A 46 11.46 -1.65 7.83
CA ALA A 46 12.05 -1.32 6.53
C ALA A 46 11.49 -2.18 5.39
N GLN A 47 11.31 -3.48 5.59
CA GLN A 47 10.69 -4.38 4.60
C GLN A 47 9.21 -4.07 4.39
N HIS A 48 8.47 -3.67 5.44
CA HIS A 48 7.10 -3.17 5.31
C HIS A 48 7.05 -1.92 4.41
N LEU A 49 7.93 -0.95 4.62
CA LEU A 49 7.99 0.28 3.81
C LEU A 49 8.46 0.02 2.37
N ASP A 50 9.41 -0.89 2.17
CA ASP A 50 9.83 -1.26 0.80
C ASP A 50 8.71 -2.00 0.05
N HIS A 51 7.98 -2.89 0.72
CA HIS A 51 6.79 -3.51 0.15
C HIS A 51 5.74 -2.48 -0.28
N LEU A 52 5.45 -1.48 0.56
CA LEU A 52 4.57 -0.36 0.22
C LEU A 52 5.07 0.40 -1.01
N ASN A 53 6.37 0.69 -1.08
CA ASN A 53 6.99 1.32 -2.25
C ASN A 53 6.80 0.50 -3.53
N ILE A 54 6.97 -0.82 -3.47
CA ILE A 54 6.79 -1.73 -4.61
C ILE A 54 5.31 -1.76 -5.06
N ALA A 55 4.38 -1.95 -4.12
CA ALA A 55 2.96 -2.03 -4.39
C ALA A 55 2.41 -0.71 -4.95
N THR A 56 2.73 0.42 -4.32
CA THR A 56 2.30 1.76 -4.78
C THR A 56 2.95 2.12 -6.12
N SER A 57 4.19 1.71 -6.38
CA SER A 57 4.80 1.88 -7.71
C SER A 57 4.04 1.11 -8.79
N ALA A 58 3.58 -0.11 -8.49
CA ALA A 58 2.76 -0.89 -9.43
C ALA A 58 1.39 -0.25 -9.66
N ALA A 59 0.77 0.28 -8.60
CA ALA A 59 -0.47 1.05 -8.72
C ALA A 59 -0.28 2.30 -9.59
N ALA A 60 0.74 3.11 -9.31
CA ALA A 60 1.07 4.31 -10.10
C ALA A 60 1.22 4.01 -11.60
N ARG A 61 1.93 2.92 -11.95
CA ARG A 61 2.06 2.47 -13.34
C ARG A 61 0.73 2.06 -13.96
N ALA A 62 -0.20 1.50 -13.18
CA ALA A 62 -1.52 1.17 -13.71
C ALA A 62 -2.29 2.45 -14.13
N TYR A 63 -2.19 3.54 -13.36
CA TYR A 63 -2.84 4.81 -13.70
C TYR A 63 -2.18 5.56 -14.86
N SER A 64 -0.95 5.22 -15.25
CA SER A 64 -0.33 5.77 -16.46
C SER A 64 -0.77 5.06 -17.74
N VAL A 65 -1.56 3.98 -17.64
CA VAL A 65 -2.09 3.27 -18.82
C VAL A 65 -3.46 3.82 -19.18
N SER A 66 -3.71 4.00 -20.49
CA SER A 66 -5.02 4.45 -20.98
C SER A 66 -6.16 3.52 -20.51
N PRO A 67 -7.28 4.06 -19.99
CA PRO A 67 -8.42 3.26 -19.53
C PRO A 67 -8.96 2.29 -20.58
N TRP A 68 -8.94 2.66 -21.86
CA TRP A 68 -9.40 1.80 -22.95
C TRP A 68 -8.52 0.55 -23.10
N LEU A 69 -7.20 0.71 -23.01
CA LEU A 69 -6.27 -0.41 -23.11
C LEU A 69 -6.43 -1.38 -21.94
N LEU A 70 -6.66 -0.86 -20.73
CA LEU A 70 -6.96 -1.69 -19.56
C LEU A 70 -8.28 -2.44 -19.71
N GLN A 71 -9.33 -1.79 -20.24
CA GLN A 71 -10.62 -2.45 -20.51
C GLN A 71 -10.48 -3.54 -21.58
N LEU A 72 -9.70 -3.31 -22.63
CA LEU A 72 -9.42 -4.32 -23.66
C LEU A 72 -8.67 -5.53 -23.08
N ARG A 73 -7.63 -5.28 -22.28
CA ARG A 73 -6.74 -6.33 -21.76
C ARG A 73 -7.35 -7.14 -20.62
N PHE A 74 -8.09 -6.48 -19.72
CA PHE A 74 -8.55 -7.06 -18.44
C PHE A 74 -10.06 -7.07 -18.28
N GLY A 75 -10.78 -6.57 -19.28
CA GLY A 75 -12.23 -6.49 -19.29
C GLY A 75 -12.77 -5.26 -18.58
N ARG A 76 -14.08 -5.10 -18.67
CA ARG A 76 -14.83 -3.95 -18.15
C ARG A 76 -15.71 -4.35 -16.97
N ALA A 77 -15.74 -3.54 -15.93
CA ALA A 77 -16.65 -3.71 -14.80
C ALA A 77 -17.97 -2.96 -15.00
N ARG A 78 -18.99 -3.41 -14.27
CA ARG A 78 -20.27 -2.71 -14.14
C ARG A 78 -20.21 -1.61 -13.08
N ALA A 79 -19.65 -1.94 -11.93
CA ALA A 79 -19.43 -1.04 -10.80
C ALA A 79 -18.22 -1.51 -9.98
N SER A 80 -17.72 -0.65 -9.11
CA SER A 80 -16.76 -0.97 -8.04
C SER A 80 -17.49 -1.42 -6.78
N ARG A 81 -16.84 -2.27 -5.99
CA ARG A 81 -17.18 -2.43 -4.56
C ARG A 81 -17.00 -1.13 -3.81
N SER A 82 -17.66 -1.02 -2.66
CA SER A 82 -17.36 0.02 -1.67
C SER A 82 -15.97 -0.18 -1.07
N PHE A 83 -15.46 0.86 -0.39
CA PHE A 83 -14.20 0.78 0.35
C PHE A 83 -14.23 -0.35 1.40
N ASP A 84 -15.34 -0.46 2.13
CA ASP A 84 -15.51 -1.44 3.21
C ASP A 84 -15.61 -2.87 2.67
N GLU A 85 -16.37 -3.10 1.60
CA GLU A 85 -16.46 -4.40 0.93
C GLU A 85 -15.08 -4.86 0.41
N LEU A 86 -14.28 -3.93 -0.12
CA LEU A 86 -12.92 -4.24 -0.55
C LEU A 86 -12.01 -4.58 0.63
N ARG A 87 -12.07 -3.79 1.71
CA ARG A 87 -11.33 -4.03 2.96
C ARG A 87 -11.64 -5.42 3.51
N GLU A 88 -12.91 -5.75 3.64
CA GLU A 88 -13.37 -7.05 4.16
C GLU A 88 -12.91 -8.19 3.25
N ALA A 89 -13.03 -8.02 1.93
CA ALA A 89 -12.53 -9.01 0.97
C ALA A 89 -11.02 -9.23 1.12
N TYR A 90 -10.24 -8.18 1.37
CA TYR A 90 -8.80 -8.29 1.60
C TYR A 90 -8.45 -8.95 2.93
N GLN A 91 -9.10 -8.54 4.02
CA GLN A 91 -8.94 -9.17 5.33
C GLN A 91 -9.27 -10.67 5.28
N ALA A 92 -10.34 -11.06 4.58
CA ALA A 92 -10.69 -12.46 4.39
C ALA A 92 -9.62 -13.26 3.62
N ARG A 93 -8.90 -12.63 2.68
CA ARG A 93 -7.76 -13.28 1.99
C ARG A 93 -6.57 -13.44 2.92
N LEU A 94 -6.25 -12.42 3.73
CA LEU A 94 -5.17 -12.48 4.72
C LEU A 94 -5.44 -13.56 5.77
N ALA A 95 -6.68 -13.65 6.29
CA ALA A 95 -7.08 -14.67 7.27
C ALA A 95 -6.93 -16.11 6.75
N ARG A 96 -6.97 -16.31 5.42
CA ARG A 96 -6.74 -17.60 4.76
C ARG A 96 -5.27 -17.85 4.39
N GLY A 97 -4.34 -17.08 4.97
CA GLY A 97 -2.90 -17.20 4.71
C GLY A 97 -2.42 -16.48 3.45
N GLY A 98 -3.25 -15.63 2.84
CA GLY A 98 -2.83 -14.77 1.74
C GLY A 98 -1.76 -13.77 2.19
N GLY A 99 -0.76 -13.53 1.35
CA GLY A 99 0.31 -12.56 1.59
C GLY A 99 0.94 -12.09 0.29
N ALA A 100 1.92 -11.20 0.39
CA ALA A 100 2.69 -10.77 -0.77
C ALA A 100 3.41 -11.96 -1.42
N SER A 101 3.50 -11.96 -2.75
CA SER A 101 4.13 -13.05 -3.51
C SER A 101 4.95 -12.52 -4.69
N GLY A 102 5.92 -13.32 -5.12
CA GLY A 102 6.79 -13.03 -6.28
C GLY A 102 7.44 -11.65 -6.17
N ARG A 103 7.32 -10.86 -7.24
CA ARG A 103 7.91 -9.50 -7.36
C ARG A 103 7.43 -8.48 -6.32
N PHE A 104 6.43 -8.82 -5.51
CA PHE A 104 5.91 -7.96 -4.46
C PHE A 104 6.54 -8.27 -3.10
N VAL A 105 7.37 -9.31 -2.97
CA VAL A 105 8.12 -9.58 -1.73
C VAL A 105 9.39 -8.72 -1.75
N PRO A 106 9.66 -7.91 -0.71
CA PRO A 106 10.92 -7.17 -0.61
C PRO A 106 12.09 -8.14 -0.47
N GLU A 107 13.29 -7.72 -0.88
CA GLU A 107 14.48 -8.56 -0.77
C GLU A 107 14.77 -8.90 0.70
N ARG A 108 15.14 -10.16 0.96
CA ARG A 108 15.41 -10.67 2.32
C ARG A 108 16.79 -10.20 2.79
N ASP A 109 17.76 -10.29 1.90
CA ASP A 109 19.16 -9.94 2.11
C ASP A 109 19.39 -8.50 1.65
N ASP A 110 18.77 -7.58 2.38
CA ASP A 110 19.13 -6.18 2.25
C ASP A 110 20.60 -6.05 2.67
N PRO A 111 21.47 -5.33 1.94
CA PRO A 111 22.89 -5.33 2.22
C PRO A 111 23.11 -4.93 3.68
N ALA A 112 23.63 -5.87 4.48
CA ALA A 112 23.94 -5.69 5.90
C ALA A 112 24.89 -4.50 6.18
N ALA A 113 25.38 -3.84 5.12
CA ALA A 113 26.30 -2.72 5.12
C ALA A 113 25.63 -1.33 5.00
N ALA A 114 24.32 -1.23 4.70
CA ALA A 114 23.67 0.07 4.61
C ALA A 114 23.21 0.55 6.01
N ASP A 115 23.71 1.71 6.43
CA ASP A 115 23.27 2.40 7.64
C ASP A 115 21.73 2.47 7.70
N PRO A 116 21.08 1.99 8.78
CA PRO A 116 19.62 2.02 8.93
C PRO A 116 18.98 3.39 8.69
N ILE A 117 19.65 4.47 9.09
CA ILE A 117 19.18 5.85 8.90
C ILE A 117 19.22 6.23 7.41
N VAL A 118 20.30 5.89 6.72
CA VAL A 118 20.42 6.12 5.27
C VAL A 118 19.35 5.33 4.53
N ARG A 119 19.15 4.06 4.90
CA ARG A 119 18.11 3.21 4.30
C ARG A 119 16.71 3.78 4.52
N ARG A 120 16.39 4.20 5.75
CA ARG A 120 15.10 4.84 6.08
C ARG A 120 14.86 6.06 5.22
N THR A 121 15.86 6.93 5.12
CA THR A 121 15.82 8.15 4.29
C THR A 121 15.59 7.82 2.81
N MET A 122 16.27 6.80 2.27
CA MET A 122 16.08 6.36 0.89
C MET A 122 14.66 5.81 0.63
N LEU A 123 14.14 4.97 1.53
CA LEU A 123 12.81 4.37 1.41
C LEU A 123 11.69 5.41 1.56
N LEU A 124 11.81 6.37 2.47
CA LEU A 124 10.87 7.49 2.60
C LEU A 124 10.95 8.43 1.39
N SER A 125 12.15 8.74 0.91
CA SER A 125 12.31 9.51 -0.33
C SER A 125 11.67 8.81 -1.53
N ARG A 126 11.78 7.48 -1.61
CA ARG A 126 11.07 6.69 -2.62
C ARG A 126 9.56 6.74 -2.41
N TRP A 127 9.10 6.67 -1.16
CA TRP A 127 7.68 6.72 -0.79
C TRP A 127 7.01 7.99 -1.30
N HIS A 128 7.60 9.16 -1.04
CA HIS A 128 7.08 10.43 -1.58
C HIS A 128 7.04 10.44 -3.12
N ARG A 129 8.12 10.00 -3.78
CA ARG A 129 8.17 9.98 -5.25
C ARG A 129 7.11 9.07 -5.87
N VAL A 130 6.87 7.88 -5.29
CA VAL A 130 5.89 6.94 -5.84
C VAL A 130 4.46 7.40 -5.57
N ASN A 131 4.19 8.03 -4.43
CA ASN A 131 2.88 8.60 -4.14
C ASN A 131 2.58 9.83 -4.98
N GLU A 132 3.56 10.71 -5.22
CA GLU A 132 3.35 11.84 -6.14
C GLU A 132 3.00 11.34 -7.55
N ARG A 133 3.73 10.34 -8.06
CA ARG A 133 3.40 9.71 -9.35
C ARG A 133 2.01 9.08 -9.34
N PHE A 134 1.62 8.43 -8.24
CA PHE A 134 0.31 7.84 -8.12
C PHE A 134 -0.79 8.92 -8.10
N ARG A 135 -0.71 9.91 -7.19
CA ARG A 135 -1.67 11.03 -7.08
C ARG A 135 -1.79 11.81 -8.39
N SER A 136 -0.66 12.12 -9.04
CA SER A 136 -0.67 12.78 -10.34
C SER A 136 -1.28 11.91 -11.45
N GLY A 137 -1.03 10.60 -11.45
CA GLY A 137 -1.65 9.66 -12.38
C GLY A 137 -3.17 9.59 -12.22
N ILE A 138 -3.65 9.30 -11.01
CA ILE A 138 -5.10 9.13 -10.75
C ILE A 138 -5.90 10.43 -10.95
N ARG A 139 -5.31 11.63 -10.76
CA ARG A 139 -5.96 12.92 -11.08
C ARG A 139 -6.41 13.03 -12.54
N THR A 140 -5.79 12.31 -13.46
CA THR A 140 -6.16 12.33 -14.89
C THR A 140 -7.38 11.47 -15.23
N TRP A 141 -7.86 10.68 -14.26
CA TRP A 141 -8.95 9.73 -14.45
C TRP A 141 -10.31 10.38 -14.22
N ARG A 142 -11.35 9.78 -14.80
CA ARG A 142 -12.76 10.17 -14.59
C ARG A 142 -13.44 9.14 -13.70
N GLU A 143 -14.46 9.57 -12.95
CA GLU A 143 -15.26 8.69 -12.09
C GLU A 143 -15.74 7.44 -12.82
N THR A 144 -16.29 7.62 -14.02
CA THR A 144 -16.80 6.50 -14.81
C THR A 144 -15.71 5.53 -15.23
N THR A 145 -14.48 6.00 -15.54
CA THR A 145 -13.39 5.10 -15.94
C THR A 145 -12.75 4.40 -14.74
N LEU A 146 -12.75 5.03 -13.56
CA LEU A 146 -12.35 4.40 -12.30
C LEU A 146 -13.21 3.17 -12.00
N ASP A 147 -14.52 3.25 -12.26
CA ASP A 147 -15.47 2.16 -12.01
C ASP A 147 -15.51 1.09 -13.10
N ARG A 148 -14.87 1.31 -14.24
CA ARG A 148 -15.03 0.46 -15.44
C ARG A 148 -13.75 -0.25 -15.85
N ALA A 149 -12.60 0.42 -15.82
CA ALA A 149 -11.33 -0.22 -16.15
C ALA A 149 -10.89 -1.15 -15.02
N ARG A 150 -10.27 -2.28 -15.38
CA ARG A 150 -9.80 -3.28 -14.42
C ARG A 150 -8.30 -3.54 -14.54
N VAL A 151 -7.72 -4.03 -13.46
CA VAL A 151 -6.35 -4.55 -13.39
C VAL A 151 -6.29 -5.83 -12.56
N PRO A 152 -5.33 -6.72 -12.84
CA PRO A 152 -5.08 -7.88 -11.98
C PRO A 152 -4.40 -7.45 -10.67
N HIS A 153 -4.84 -8.04 -9.57
CA HIS A 153 -4.28 -7.92 -8.24
C HIS A 153 -3.91 -9.31 -7.71
N PRO A 154 -2.70 -9.51 -7.14
CA PRO A 154 -2.21 -10.83 -6.72
C PRO A 154 -3.14 -11.59 -5.77
N LEU A 155 -3.76 -10.87 -4.83
CA LEU A 155 -4.60 -11.48 -3.79
C LEU A 155 -6.10 -11.36 -4.04
N LEU A 156 -6.54 -10.39 -4.84
CA LEU A 156 -7.97 -10.01 -4.94
C LEU A 156 -8.57 -10.31 -6.30
N GLY A 157 -7.81 -10.92 -7.22
CA GLY A 157 -8.27 -11.17 -8.57
C GLY A 157 -8.29 -9.87 -9.37
N ARG A 158 -9.38 -9.55 -10.06
CA ARG A 158 -9.47 -8.29 -10.83
C ARG A 158 -10.08 -7.20 -9.97
N LEU A 159 -9.39 -6.07 -9.88
CA LEU A 159 -9.89 -4.85 -9.24
C LEU A 159 -10.31 -3.85 -10.30
N THR A 160 -11.32 -3.04 -10.03
CA THR A 160 -11.50 -1.78 -10.76
C THR A 160 -10.36 -0.81 -10.42
N MET A 161 -10.19 0.25 -11.21
CA MET A 161 -9.23 1.29 -10.88
C MET A 161 -9.65 2.09 -9.64
N ARG A 162 -10.94 2.15 -9.27
CA ARG A 162 -11.34 2.69 -7.96
C ARG A 162 -10.91 1.78 -6.82
N GLU A 163 -11.18 0.48 -6.96
CA GLU A 163 -10.81 -0.53 -5.97
C GLU A 163 -9.30 -0.64 -5.78
N LEU A 164 -8.49 -0.40 -6.82
CA LEU A 164 -7.03 -0.33 -6.67
C LEU A 164 -6.61 0.85 -5.76
N ALA A 165 -7.27 2.00 -5.86
CA ALA A 165 -6.99 3.14 -4.98
C ALA A 165 -7.41 2.85 -3.54
N PHE A 166 -8.61 2.31 -3.35
CA PHE A 166 -9.10 1.87 -2.05
C PHE A 166 -8.16 0.84 -1.40
N PHE A 167 -7.69 -0.14 -2.19
CA PHE A 167 -6.72 -1.12 -1.73
C PHE A 167 -5.45 -0.41 -1.26
N THR A 168 -4.91 0.52 -2.06
CA THR A 168 -3.66 1.21 -1.72
C THR A 168 -3.78 1.99 -0.41
N ILE A 169 -4.93 2.65 -0.16
CA ILE A 169 -5.22 3.33 1.11
C ILE A 169 -5.25 2.35 2.28
N TYR A 170 -6.07 1.30 2.20
CA TYR A 170 -6.20 0.34 3.29
C TYR A 170 -4.88 -0.41 3.56
N HIS A 171 -4.19 -0.79 2.48
CA HIS A 171 -2.95 -1.55 2.51
C HIS A 171 -1.84 -0.79 3.24
N ALA A 172 -1.68 0.51 2.98
CA ALA A 172 -0.72 1.34 3.71
C ALA A 172 -0.92 1.28 5.23
N ARG A 173 -2.16 1.48 5.70
CA ARG A 173 -2.51 1.37 7.13
C ARG A 173 -2.33 -0.04 7.69
N HIS A 174 -2.66 -1.06 6.89
CA HIS A 174 -2.41 -2.45 7.27
C HIS A 174 -0.92 -2.69 7.57
N HIS A 175 -0.01 -2.16 6.73
CA HIS A 175 1.44 -2.30 6.94
C HIS A 175 1.97 -1.47 8.11
N ILE A 176 1.43 -0.28 8.38
CA ILE A 176 1.71 0.47 9.63
C ILE A 176 1.36 -0.41 10.83
N GLY A 177 0.11 -0.89 10.92
CA GLY A 177 -0.34 -1.71 12.04
C GLY A 177 0.44 -3.02 12.18
N ALA A 178 0.84 -3.64 11.07
CA ALA A 178 1.63 -4.87 11.09
C ALA A 178 3.06 -4.67 11.61
N ALA A 179 3.68 -3.53 11.33
CA ALA A 179 4.96 -3.13 11.91
C ALA A 179 4.81 -2.75 13.40
N GLN A 180 3.82 -1.91 13.73
CA GLN A 180 3.53 -1.48 15.11
C GLN A 180 3.37 -2.65 16.07
N ARG A 181 2.57 -3.66 15.71
CA ARG A 181 2.32 -4.84 16.56
C ARG A 181 3.57 -5.64 16.93
N ARG A 182 4.69 -5.43 16.22
CA ARG A 182 5.96 -6.14 16.40
C ARG A 182 7.06 -5.26 16.99
N LEU A 183 6.78 -4.01 17.29
CA LEU A 183 7.74 -3.12 17.92
C LEU A 183 7.46 -3.06 19.42
N PRO A 184 8.46 -3.35 20.28
CA PRO A 184 8.29 -3.31 21.73
C PRO A 184 7.69 -1.99 22.25
N ARG A 185 8.06 -0.86 21.62
CA ARG A 185 7.53 0.47 21.92
C ARG A 185 6.01 0.57 21.85
N PHE A 186 5.38 -0.16 20.93
CA PHE A 186 3.93 -0.14 20.71
C PHE A 186 3.24 -1.42 21.23
N ASN A 187 4.02 -2.42 21.63
CA ASN A 187 3.55 -3.67 22.18
C ASN A 187 4.48 -4.15 23.31
N PRO A 188 4.31 -3.63 24.54
CA PRO A 188 5.19 -3.92 25.67
C PRO A 188 5.24 -5.41 26.06
N ASP A 189 4.23 -6.18 25.68
CA ASP A 189 4.16 -7.61 25.97
C ASP A 189 5.26 -8.43 25.24
N LEU A 190 5.92 -7.85 24.24
CA LEU A 190 7.05 -8.46 23.53
C LEU A 190 8.38 -8.37 24.29
N GLN A 191 8.44 -7.64 25.41
CA GLN A 191 9.65 -7.50 26.25
C GLN A 191 9.69 -8.49 27.43
N ARG A 192 8.63 -9.29 27.61
CA ARG A 192 8.51 -10.31 28.65
C ARG A 192 8.88 -11.68 28.12
#